data_AF-A0A9W5UZ00-F1
#
_entry.id   AF-A0A9W5UZ00-F1
#
_cell.length_a   1.000
_cell.length_b   1.000
_cell.length_c   1.000
_cell.angle_alpha   90.00
_cell.angle_beta   90.00
_cell.angle_gamma   90.00
#
_symmetry.space_group_name_H-M   'P 1'
#
loop_
_entity.id
_entity.type
_entity.pdbx_description
1 polymer ?
#
loop_
_entity_poly.entity_id
_entity_poly.type
_entity_poly.pdbx_seq_one_letter_code
_entity_poly.pdbx_strand_id
1 'polypeptide(L)'
;MPVNIFENNNYKIEGQKVTFTRSITNVEMKDFDQSSELDFRDRYNDYVSKKNSNLKKDFKLLIIHMKHEINEKARSNPYEGYLLNVGSGLVLGDNELASENEFLEYQQTYITADHRAKSTFEQSGEILLGIPNKYAKNKSLQLKIVQKINKTNKLVYIDLN
;
A
#
# COMPACT_ATOMS: atom_id res chain seq x y z
N MET A 1 2.32 -15.45 0.82
CA MET A 1 3.75 -15.41 1.22
C MET A 1 4.16 -13.97 1.38
N PRO A 2 4.98 -13.61 2.39
CA PRO A 2 5.42 -12.24 2.57
C PRO A 2 6.34 -11.78 1.41
N VAL A 3 6.17 -10.54 0.95
CA VAL A 3 6.94 -9.91 -0.12
C VAL A 3 7.69 -8.71 0.45
N ASN A 4 9.02 -8.78 0.53
CA ASN A 4 9.84 -7.63 0.94
C ASN A 4 9.79 -6.56 -0.14
N ILE A 5 9.42 -5.34 0.22
CA ILE A 5 9.31 -4.24 -0.75
C ILE A 5 10.45 -3.24 -0.62
N PHE A 6 11.00 -3.07 0.58
CA PHE A 6 12.10 -2.15 0.82
C PHE A 6 13.05 -2.73 1.86
N GLU A 7 14.35 -2.60 1.61
CA GLU A 7 15.39 -2.95 2.58
C GLU A 7 16.52 -1.91 2.55
N ASN A 8 16.87 -1.42 3.74
CA ASN A 8 18.01 -0.51 3.92
C ASN A 8 18.87 -1.01 5.08
N ASN A 9 20.04 -1.58 4.74
CA ASN A 9 21.04 -2.08 5.68
C ASN A 9 21.86 -1.01 6.42
N ASN A 10 21.64 0.27 6.10
CA ASN A 10 22.30 1.41 6.74
C ASN A 10 21.26 2.40 7.29
N TYR A 11 20.09 1.89 7.68
CA TYR A 11 19.02 2.68 8.28
C TYR A 11 19.47 3.16 9.66
N LYS A 12 19.31 4.45 9.94
CA LYS A 12 19.80 5.07 11.18
C LYS A 12 18.65 5.31 12.13
N ILE A 13 18.67 4.66 13.28
CA ILE A 13 17.74 4.89 14.40
C ILE A 13 18.56 5.38 15.58
N GLU A 14 18.36 6.64 15.99
CA GLU A 14 19.05 7.25 17.14
C GLU A 14 20.58 7.01 17.14
N GLY A 15 21.19 7.15 15.97
CA GLY A 15 22.63 6.97 15.77
C GLY A 15 23.11 5.52 15.64
N GLN A 16 22.26 4.52 15.89
CA GLN A 16 22.54 3.11 15.59
C GLN A 16 22.21 2.81 14.13
N LYS A 17 23.09 2.07 13.46
CA LYS A 17 22.81 1.51 12.13
C LYS A 17 22.16 0.15 12.29
N VAL A 18 21.02 -0.06 11.63
CA VAL A 18 20.29 -1.33 11.61
C VAL A 18 19.86 -1.64 10.17
N THR A 19 19.51 -2.89 9.91
CA THR A 19 18.78 -3.25 8.69
C THR A 19 17.30 -3.07 8.93
N PHE A 20 16.69 -2.14 8.21
CA PHE A 20 15.24 -1.96 8.19
C PHE A 20 14.65 -2.64 6.96
N THR A 21 13.60 -3.41 7.15
CA THR A 21 12.85 -4.09 6.10
C THR A 21 11.37 -3.74 6.21
N ARG A 22 10.76 -3.37 5.08
CA ARG A 22 9.31 -3.24 4.93
C ARG A 22 8.82 -4.35 4.01
N SER A 23 7.81 -5.09 4.45
CA SER A 23 7.23 -6.20 3.70
C SER A 23 5.71 -6.11 3.64
N ILE A 24 5.14 -6.66 2.57
CA ILE A 24 3.71 -7.00 2.48
C ILE A 24 3.58 -8.41 3.03
N THR A 25 2.76 -8.61 4.07
CA THR A 25 2.55 -9.92 4.69
C THR A 25 1.37 -10.66 4.05
N ASN A 26 0.32 -9.92 3.70
CA ASN A 26 -0.88 -10.44 3.07
C ASN A 26 -1.55 -9.38 2.20
N VAL A 27 -2.30 -9.82 1.19
CA VAL A 27 -3.18 -8.94 0.42
C VAL A 27 -4.54 -9.62 0.36
N GLU A 28 -5.59 -8.88 0.70
CA GLU A 28 -6.97 -9.38 0.66
C GLU A 28 -7.89 -8.40 -0.05
N MET A 29 -8.85 -8.94 -0.79
CA MET A 29 -9.91 -8.16 -1.42
C MET A 29 -11.26 -8.57 -0.84
N LYS A 30 -12.03 -7.61 -0.36
CA LYS A 30 -13.34 -7.83 0.26
C LYS A 30 -14.35 -6.74 -0.11
N ASP A 31 -15.61 -6.97 0.24
CA ASP A 31 -16.64 -5.94 0.17
C ASP A 31 -16.46 -4.89 1.27
N PHE A 32 -16.84 -3.65 0.98
CA PHE A 32 -16.93 -2.63 2.01
C PHE A 32 -18.08 -2.94 2.97
N ASP A 33 -17.79 -2.89 4.27
CA ASP A 33 -18.77 -2.83 5.34
C ASP A 33 -18.83 -1.41 5.93
N GLN A 34 -19.65 -1.20 6.97
CA GLN A 34 -19.77 0.13 7.58
C GLN A 34 -18.48 0.61 8.24
N SER A 35 -17.71 -0.29 8.88
CA SER A 35 -16.49 0.08 9.61
C SER A 35 -15.37 0.45 8.65
N SER A 36 -15.14 -0.40 7.66
CA SER A 36 -14.14 -0.20 6.63
C SER A 36 -14.45 0.99 5.71
N GLU A 37 -15.72 1.31 5.49
CA GLU A 37 -16.10 2.54 4.78
C GLU A 37 -15.70 3.80 5.57
N LEU A 38 -15.89 3.81 6.89
CA LEU A 38 -15.49 4.93 7.74
C LEU A 38 -13.98 5.10 7.76
N ASP A 39 -13.22 4.02 8.02
CA ASP A 39 -11.74 4.08 8.01
C ASP A 39 -11.20 4.54 6.64
N PHE A 40 -11.79 4.03 5.55
CA PHE A 40 -11.39 4.45 4.20
C PHE A 40 -11.66 5.94 3.95
N ARG A 41 -12.83 6.45 4.38
CA ARG A 41 -13.16 7.87 4.26
C ARG A 41 -12.25 8.74 5.12
N ASP A 42 -11.85 8.30 6.31
CA ASP A 42 -10.91 9.02 7.15
C ASP A 42 -9.52 9.17 6.49
N ARG A 43 -9.11 8.17 5.71
CA ARG A 43 -7.82 8.20 4.97
C ARG A 43 -7.88 8.99 3.67
N TYR A 44 -9.00 8.93 2.93
CA TYR A 44 -9.12 9.49 1.57
C TYR A 44 -10.18 10.60 1.44
N ASN A 45 -10.59 11.21 2.55
CA ASN A 45 -11.77 12.08 2.70
C ASN A 45 -11.97 13.06 1.53
N ASP A 46 -10.92 13.80 1.15
CA ASP A 46 -11.00 14.86 0.16
C ASP A 46 -11.56 14.41 -1.18
N TYR A 47 -11.18 13.23 -1.67
CA TYR A 47 -11.65 12.74 -2.96
C TYR A 47 -13.02 12.07 -2.83
N VAL A 48 -13.17 11.19 -1.84
CA VAL A 48 -14.39 10.38 -1.67
C VAL A 48 -15.60 11.26 -1.37
N SER A 49 -15.43 12.27 -0.51
CA SER A 49 -16.51 13.17 -0.11
C SER A 49 -16.88 14.14 -1.22
N LYS A 50 -15.92 14.62 -2.03
CA LYS A 50 -16.20 15.52 -3.18
C LYS A 50 -16.97 14.83 -4.31
N LYS A 51 -16.71 13.55 -4.57
CA LYS A 51 -17.33 12.81 -5.68
C LYS A 51 -18.59 12.03 -5.27
N ASN A 52 -18.99 12.09 -3.99
CA ASN A 52 -20.14 11.37 -3.41
C ASN A 52 -20.17 9.87 -3.79
N SER A 53 -19.01 9.22 -3.80
CA SER A 53 -18.88 7.83 -4.24
C SER A 53 -19.58 6.87 -3.27
N ASN A 54 -20.38 5.94 -3.82
CA ASN A 54 -20.98 4.86 -3.03
C ASN A 54 -20.00 3.67 -2.98
N LEU A 55 -19.12 3.70 -1.97
CA LEU A 55 -18.03 2.73 -1.81
C LEU A 55 -18.53 1.28 -1.80
N LYS A 56 -19.63 0.99 -1.08
CA LYS A 56 -20.22 -0.36 -0.99
C LYS A 56 -20.75 -0.89 -2.31
N LYS A 57 -21.30 -0.02 -3.16
CA LYS A 57 -21.93 -0.43 -4.41
C LYS A 57 -20.93 -0.51 -5.56
N ASP A 58 -19.97 0.42 -5.60
CA ASP A 58 -19.19 0.68 -6.80
C ASP A 58 -17.75 0.14 -6.70
N PHE A 59 -17.30 -0.25 -5.50
CA PHE A 59 -15.91 -0.63 -5.25
C PHE A 59 -15.79 -1.91 -4.40
N LYS A 60 -14.69 -2.62 -4.58
CA LYS A 60 -14.14 -3.57 -3.60
C LYS A 60 -13.04 -2.89 -2.79
N LEU A 61 -12.88 -3.29 -1.54
CA LEU A 61 -11.77 -2.88 -0.70
C LEU A 61 -10.62 -3.87 -0.85
N LEU A 62 -9.46 -3.38 -1.26
CA LEU A 62 -8.19 -4.07 -1.16
C LEU A 62 -7.48 -3.64 0.12
N ILE A 63 -7.06 -4.60 0.92
CA ILE A 63 -6.25 -4.39 2.11
C ILE A 63 -4.89 -5.04 1.88
N ILE A 64 -3.84 -4.24 1.98
CA ILE A 64 -2.46 -4.68 1.88
C ILE A 64 -1.88 -4.62 3.30
N HIS A 65 -1.77 -5.79 3.90
CA HIS A 65 -1.19 -5.96 5.23
C HIS A 65 0.32 -5.84 5.13
N MET A 66 0.91 -5.04 6.02
CA MET A 66 2.32 -4.69 5.98
C MET A 66 2.99 -4.88 7.33
N LYS A 67 4.31 -5.09 7.29
CA LYS A 67 5.15 -5.18 8.47
C LYS A 67 6.46 -4.40 8.28
N HIS A 68 6.90 -3.76 9.36
CA HIS A 68 8.22 -3.22 9.54
C HIS A 68 9.03 -4.14 10.45
N GLU A 69 10.24 -4.47 10.02
CA GLU A 69 11.17 -5.31 10.77
C GLU A 69 12.55 -4.67 10.83
N ILE A 70 13.21 -4.90 11.95
CA ILE A 70 14.62 -4.57 12.17
C ILE A 70 15.33 -5.85 12.56
N ASN A 71 16.51 -6.09 11.98
CA ASN A 71 17.27 -7.32 12.19
C ASN A 71 17.84 -7.46 13.62
N GLU A 72 17.90 -6.35 14.37
CA GLU A 72 18.53 -6.27 15.68
C GLU A 72 17.67 -5.44 16.64
N LYS A 73 17.95 -5.57 17.94
CA LYS A 73 17.35 -4.69 18.94
C LYS A 73 17.86 -3.26 18.73
N ALA A 74 17.01 -2.40 18.17
CA ALA A 74 17.28 -0.97 18.08
C ALA A 74 16.99 -0.27 19.40
N ARG A 75 17.58 0.92 19.58
CA ARG A 75 17.32 1.81 20.71
C ARG A 75 15.89 2.35 20.74
N SER A 76 15.25 2.41 19.58
CA SER A 76 13.87 2.86 19.40
C SER A 76 13.21 2.17 18.21
N ASN A 77 11.89 2.25 18.11
CA ASN A 77 11.16 1.77 16.95
C ASN A 77 11.29 2.77 15.78
N PRO A 78 11.32 2.29 14.53
CA PRO A 78 11.30 3.18 13.38
C PRO A 78 9.99 3.98 13.36
N TYR A 79 10.07 5.29 13.15
CA TYR A 79 8.91 6.15 12.94
C TYR A 79 8.64 6.27 11.44
N GLU A 80 7.91 5.31 10.89
CA GLU A 80 7.75 5.15 9.44
C GLU A 80 6.28 4.95 9.08
N GLY A 81 5.86 5.53 7.95
CA GLY A 81 4.54 5.29 7.37
C GLY A 81 4.49 3.98 6.59
N TYR A 82 3.30 3.40 6.47
CA TYR A 82 3.04 2.29 5.55
C TYR A 82 2.80 2.81 4.14
N LEU A 83 3.79 2.63 3.27
CA LEU A 83 3.75 3.07 1.88
C LEU A 83 4.45 2.07 0.97
N LEU A 84 3.95 1.99 -0.27
CA LEU A 84 4.60 1.27 -1.36
C LEU A 84 5.69 2.14 -1.99
N ASN A 85 6.62 1.52 -2.70
CA ASN A 85 7.60 2.30 -3.48
C ASN A 85 6.92 2.94 -4.70
N VAL A 86 7.31 4.17 -5.03
CA VAL A 86 6.92 4.87 -6.27
C VAL A 86 7.06 3.94 -7.49
N GLY A 87 6.02 3.92 -8.32
CA GLY A 87 5.87 3.01 -9.47
C GLY A 87 5.14 1.70 -9.14
N SER A 88 4.80 1.45 -7.87
CA SER A 88 3.91 0.35 -7.47
C SER A 88 2.45 0.78 -7.62
N GLY A 89 1.57 -0.15 -7.99
CA GLY A 89 0.17 0.15 -8.24
C GLY A 89 -0.60 -1.02 -8.85
N LEU A 90 -1.88 -0.80 -9.10
CA LEU A 90 -2.77 -1.78 -9.74
C LEU A 90 -2.58 -1.78 -11.26
N VAL A 91 -2.48 -2.98 -11.83
CA VAL A 91 -2.30 -3.18 -13.27
C VAL A 91 -3.24 -4.26 -13.81
N LEU A 92 -3.52 -4.18 -15.11
CA LEU A 92 -4.11 -5.24 -15.92
C LEU A 92 -3.16 -5.55 -17.08
N GLY A 93 -2.37 -6.62 -16.95
CA GLY A 93 -1.22 -6.84 -17.83
C GLY A 93 -0.22 -5.69 -17.72
N ASP A 94 0.09 -5.04 -18.83
CA ASP A 94 1.01 -3.90 -18.88
C ASP A 94 0.33 -2.54 -18.59
N ASN A 95 -1.00 -2.51 -18.46
CA ASN A 95 -1.76 -1.26 -18.30
C ASN A 95 -1.83 -0.83 -16.83
N GLU A 96 -1.34 0.37 -16.52
CA GLU A 96 -1.46 0.98 -15.19
C GLU A 96 -2.84 1.61 -14.98
N LEU A 97 -3.62 1.08 -14.04
CA LEU A 97 -5.00 1.52 -13.84
C LEU A 97 -5.14 2.95 -13.30
N ALA A 98 -4.09 3.48 -12.67
CA ALA A 98 -4.07 4.88 -12.25
C ALA A 98 -4.19 5.83 -13.45
N SER A 99 -3.54 5.52 -14.58
CA SER A 99 -3.60 6.36 -15.79
C SER A 99 -4.99 6.45 -16.41
N GLU A 100 -5.87 5.50 -16.12
CA GLU A 100 -7.23 5.40 -16.66
C GLU A 100 -8.33 5.84 -15.66
N ASN A 101 -7.97 6.09 -14.40
CA ASN A 101 -8.94 6.32 -13.35
C ASN A 101 -8.42 7.28 -12.28
N GLU A 102 -8.95 8.50 -12.28
CA GLU A 102 -8.61 9.60 -11.36
C GLU A 102 -8.68 9.17 -9.87
N PHE A 103 -9.62 8.28 -9.50
CA PHE A 103 -9.72 7.78 -8.13
C PHE A 103 -8.59 6.82 -7.76
N LEU A 104 -8.18 5.95 -8.68
CA LEU A 104 -7.02 5.07 -8.47
C LEU A 104 -5.72 5.86 -8.50
N GLU A 105 -5.60 6.86 -9.39
CA GLU A 105 -4.46 7.78 -9.44
C GLU A 105 -4.26 8.51 -8.12
N TYR A 106 -5.33 9.10 -7.58
CA TYR A 106 -5.32 9.80 -6.30
C TYR A 106 -4.83 8.88 -5.17
N GLN A 107 -5.42 7.69 -5.06
CA GLN A 107 -5.04 6.74 -4.02
C GLN A 107 -3.60 6.25 -4.17
N GLN A 108 -3.16 5.90 -5.39
CA GLN A 108 -1.81 5.41 -5.65
C GLN A 108 -0.75 6.48 -5.35
N THR A 109 -1.05 7.74 -5.67
CA THR A 109 -0.18 8.87 -5.30
C THR A 109 -0.05 8.97 -3.78
N TYR A 110 -1.18 8.86 -3.06
CA TYR A 110 -1.21 8.91 -1.60
C TYR A 110 -0.37 7.79 -0.96
N ILE A 111 -0.46 6.56 -1.48
CA ILE A 111 0.22 5.40 -0.88
C ILE A 111 1.66 5.18 -1.36
N THR A 112 2.18 6.00 -2.28
CA THR A 112 3.56 5.85 -2.81
C THR A 112 4.45 7.08 -2.63
N ALA A 113 3.89 8.28 -2.67
CA ALA A 113 4.65 9.53 -2.73
C ALA A 113 4.29 10.52 -1.61
N ASP A 114 3.14 10.32 -0.95
CA ASP A 114 2.66 11.28 0.03
C ASP A 114 3.33 11.10 1.40
N HIS A 115 4.02 12.15 1.82
CA HIS A 115 4.59 12.37 3.14
C HIS A 115 3.51 12.47 4.24
N ARG A 116 2.22 12.49 3.86
CA ARG A 116 1.07 12.35 4.75
C ARG A 116 0.73 10.91 5.13
N ALA A 117 1.40 9.89 4.59
CA ALA A 117 1.32 8.55 5.15
C ALA A 117 1.69 8.66 6.65
N LYS A 118 0.69 8.55 7.53
CA LYS A 118 0.86 8.80 8.96
C LYS A 118 1.98 7.89 9.47
N SER A 119 3.11 8.49 9.83
CA SER A 119 4.24 7.76 10.39
C SER A 119 3.82 7.18 11.74
N THR A 120 4.26 5.97 12.02
CA THR A 120 3.88 5.23 13.22
C THR A 120 5.07 4.46 13.77
N PHE A 121 5.01 4.15 15.06
CA PHE A 121 5.94 3.25 15.73
C PHE A 121 5.46 1.80 15.75
N GLU A 122 4.24 1.55 15.25
CA GLU A 122 3.67 0.22 15.14
C GLU A 122 4.49 -0.62 14.15
N GLN A 123 4.65 -1.91 14.48
CA GLN A 123 5.39 -2.86 13.63
C GLN A 123 4.55 -3.42 12.48
N SER A 124 3.22 -3.39 12.61
CA SER A 124 2.28 -3.84 11.59
C SER A 124 1.24 -2.77 11.29
N GLY A 125 0.76 -2.77 10.06
CA GLY A 125 -0.34 -1.90 9.64
C GLY A 125 -0.80 -2.22 8.24
N GLU A 126 -1.67 -1.37 7.71
CA GLU A 126 -2.40 -1.67 6.49
C GLU A 126 -2.45 -0.46 5.55
N ILE A 127 -2.35 -0.75 4.26
CA ILE A 127 -2.74 0.18 3.19
C ILE A 127 -4.10 -0.26 2.65
N LEU A 128 -5.00 0.69 2.48
CA LEU A 128 -6.34 0.46 1.93
C LEU A 128 -6.43 1.05 0.53
N LEU A 129 -7.00 0.31 -0.42
CA LEU A 129 -7.33 0.81 -1.76
C LEU A 129 -8.75 0.42 -2.14
N GLY A 130 -9.55 1.37 -2.62
CA GLY A 130 -10.83 1.13 -3.25
C GLY A 130 -10.65 0.82 -4.73
N ILE A 131 -10.93 -0.41 -5.14
CA ILE A 131 -10.85 -0.86 -6.53
C ILE A 131 -12.24 -0.81 -7.16
N PRO A 132 -12.45 -0.03 -8.24
CA PRO A 132 -13.72 -0.05 -8.96
C PRO A 132 -14.14 -1.48 -9.35
N ASN A 133 -15.41 -1.82 -9.16
CA ASN A 133 -15.95 -3.15 -9.40
C ASN A 133 -15.71 -3.66 -10.84
N LYS A 134 -15.59 -2.74 -11.82
CA LYS A 134 -15.24 -3.07 -13.21
C LYS A 134 -13.85 -3.71 -13.35
N TYR A 135 -12.91 -3.33 -12.48
CA TYR A 135 -11.55 -3.86 -12.46
C TYR A 135 -11.43 -5.03 -11.49
N ALA A 136 -12.07 -4.96 -10.32
CA ALA A 136 -12.01 -5.98 -9.29
C ALA A 136 -12.42 -7.39 -9.77
N LYS A 137 -13.34 -7.47 -10.74
CA LYS A 137 -13.82 -8.74 -11.32
C LYS A 137 -12.89 -9.32 -12.39
N ASN A 138 -11.84 -8.61 -12.79
CA ASN A 138 -10.94 -9.05 -13.85
C ASN A 138 -9.88 -10.02 -13.31
N LYS A 139 -9.85 -11.25 -13.84
CA LYS A 139 -8.90 -12.30 -13.43
C LYS A 139 -7.43 -11.95 -13.61
N SER A 140 -7.10 -10.98 -14.46
CA SER A 140 -5.74 -10.50 -14.69
C SER A 140 -5.37 -9.30 -13.81
N LEU A 141 -6.21 -8.96 -12.82
CA LEU A 141 -5.93 -7.88 -11.88
C LEU A 141 -4.75 -8.25 -10.98
N GLN A 142 -3.72 -7.43 -11.03
CA GLN A 142 -2.50 -7.62 -10.26
C GLN A 142 -2.12 -6.35 -9.51
N LEU A 143 -1.47 -6.54 -8.37
CA LEU A 143 -0.73 -5.50 -7.67
C LEU A 143 0.74 -5.59 -8.09
N LYS A 144 1.18 -4.62 -8.91
CA LYS A 144 2.58 -4.44 -9.27
C LYS A 144 3.33 -3.77 -8.12
N ILE A 145 4.41 -4.39 -7.68
CA ILE A 145 5.26 -3.95 -6.59
C ILE A 145 6.66 -3.69 -7.10
N VAL A 146 7.12 -2.45 -6.92
CA VAL A 146 8.52 -2.09 -7.10
C VAL A 146 9.25 -2.44 -5.80
N GLN A 147 10.17 -3.39 -5.85
CA GLN A 147 11.07 -3.72 -4.74
C GLN A 147 12.33 -2.88 -4.83
N LYS A 148 12.80 -2.36 -3.69
CA LYS A 148 14.07 -1.66 -3.53
C LYS A 148 14.86 -2.31 -2.39
N ILE A 149 15.61 -3.36 -2.70
CA ILE A 149 16.34 -4.17 -1.70
C ILE A 149 17.83 -3.92 -1.89
N ASN A 150 18.49 -3.32 -0.90
CA ASN A 150 19.94 -3.05 -0.92
C ASN A 150 20.42 -2.41 -2.24
N LYS A 151 19.69 -1.40 -2.73
CA LYS A 151 19.96 -0.66 -3.99
C LYS A 151 19.73 -1.46 -5.28
N THR A 152 19.14 -2.64 -5.20
CA THR A 152 18.65 -3.39 -6.38
C THR A 152 17.16 -3.16 -6.53
N ASN A 153 16.74 -2.85 -7.76
CA ASN A 153 15.33 -2.69 -8.10
C ASN A 153 14.82 -3.96 -8.79
N LYS A 154 13.66 -4.47 -8.36
CA LYS A 154 12.96 -5.60 -9.00
C LYS A 154 11.47 -5.30 -9.07
N LEU A 155 10.78 -5.93 -10.03
CA LEU A 155 9.32 -5.90 -10.11
C LEU A 155 8.78 -7.25 -9.66
N VAL A 156 7.75 -7.19 -8.81
CA VAL A 156 6.97 -8.35 -8.39
C VAL A 156 5.51 -8.06 -8.66
N TYR A 157 4.77 -9.08 -9.09
CA TYR A 157 3.35 -9.00 -9.35
C TYR A 157 2.63 -9.94 -8.40
N ILE A 158 1.60 -9.43 -7.72
CA ILE A 158 0.75 -10.22 -6.83
C ILE A 158 -0.62 -10.32 -7.48
N ASP A 159 -1.04 -11.53 -7.82
CA ASP A 159 -2.39 -11.79 -8.33
C ASP A 159 -3.44 -11.51 -7.25
N LEU A 160 -4.53 -10.83 -7.63
CA LEU A 160 -5.58 -10.40 -6.68
C LEU A 160 -6.89 -11.20 -6.82
N ASN A 161 -6.94 -12.19 -7.72
CA ASN A 161 -8.12 -13.03 -8.02
C ASN A 161 -7.78 -14.51 -8.15
#